data_AF-A0A0W0SDE1-F1
#
_entry.id   AF-A0A0W0SDE1-F1
#
_cell.length_a   1.000
_cell.length_b   1.000
_cell.length_c   1.000
_cell.angle_alpha   90.00
_cell.angle_beta   90.00
_cell.angle_gamma   90.00
#
_symmetry.space_group_name_H-M   'P 1'
#
loop_
_entity.id
_entity.type
_entity.pdbx_description
1 polymer ?
#
loop_
_entity_poly.entity_id
_entity_poly.type
_entity_poly.pdbx_seq_one_letter_code
_entity_poly.pdbx_strand_id
1 'polypeptide(L)'
;MTPLIRHLHETFLAETFSELPFSQAAQNPMNWTFTESIKKLGPDFYRKIVPLHLVLNLEYSLLGQQLNAKFESETPIDREELKEQLIAALMMAELLEHIYAHYLIVPREVARLRQQQNLYCELLAQLIPNFPKKPKALDEFSFTQEIRNMTVETNPFRLLFTRTKRALDFISRISKSESYLHFVSVMDNVLDPILAQIAWIFFLPRLLVNFFVVFKHTVPGWWMEEEEEALGWTVRFNAQIKRRWFELGNDIVWFSAGFINCYYLVGALAPFAFYLSLAAFAFDIIMSLTRAYIELSRLFELRSHYTTMLSTTSSLKEQRAIKEHLQAIDKQIAFEQFRLGSHLTTTTLIFLAMCCALPIFAANPIIPVLGAIALVVICFVNFALIDSINESRPKDTIDRQSALSKLGFFGNKEPAIIELDKISDEEDEMQLDESSCCLQ
;
A
#
# COMPACT_ATOMS: atom_id res chain seq x y z
N MET A 1 -0.86 -14.39 23.65
CA MET A 1 -1.63 -14.37 22.36
C MET A 1 -1.69 -12.93 21.91
N THR A 2 -1.17 -12.65 20.72
CA THR A 2 -1.04 -11.27 20.24
C THR A 2 -2.40 -10.66 19.85
N PRO A 3 -2.57 -9.33 19.94
CA PRO A 3 -3.80 -8.65 19.51
C PRO A 3 -4.21 -8.97 18.06
N LEU A 4 -3.23 -9.16 17.18
CA LEU A 4 -3.44 -9.56 15.79
C LEU A 4 -4.07 -10.95 15.69
N ILE A 5 -3.53 -11.96 16.38
CA ILE A 5 -4.09 -13.32 16.33
C ILE A 5 -5.51 -13.33 16.92
N ARG A 6 -5.76 -12.51 17.94
CA ARG A 6 -7.09 -12.32 18.51
C ARG A 6 -8.05 -11.70 17.51
N HIS A 7 -7.66 -10.61 16.87
CA HIS A 7 -8.49 -9.96 15.85
C HIS A 7 -8.80 -10.90 14.69
N LEU A 8 -7.81 -11.65 14.21
CA LEU A 8 -8.01 -12.65 13.17
C LEU A 8 -9.05 -13.71 13.58
N HIS A 9 -9.02 -14.14 14.84
CA HIS A 9 -9.95 -15.14 15.35
C HIS A 9 -11.38 -14.59 15.57
N GLU A 10 -11.50 -13.34 16.03
CA GLU A 10 -12.80 -12.68 16.29
C GLU A 10 -13.49 -12.19 15.01
N THR A 11 -12.75 -11.62 14.06
CA THR A 11 -13.30 -10.93 12.89
C THR A 11 -13.56 -11.85 11.72
N PHE A 12 -12.67 -12.83 11.49
CA PHE A 12 -12.79 -13.72 10.35
C PHE A 12 -13.42 -15.04 10.77
N LEU A 13 -14.75 -15.03 10.90
CA LEU A 13 -15.63 -16.17 11.20
C LEU A 13 -14.93 -17.24 12.04
N ALA A 14 -15.13 -17.25 13.36
CA ALA A 14 -14.50 -18.20 14.29
C ALA A 14 -14.35 -19.63 13.72
N GLU A 15 -15.32 -20.12 12.95
CA GLU A 15 -15.24 -21.37 12.17
C GLU A 15 -14.05 -21.46 11.18
N THR A 16 -13.84 -20.47 10.31
CA THR A 16 -12.82 -20.51 9.26
C THR A 16 -11.40 -20.37 9.82
N PHE A 17 -11.19 -19.50 10.80
CA PHE A 17 -9.89 -19.35 11.45
C PHE A 17 -9.65 -20.39 12.56
N SER A 18 -10.67 -21.11 13.05
CA SER A 18 -10.47 -22.26 13.95
C SER A 18 -9.78 -23.44 13.26
N GLU A 19 -9.85 -23.52 11.93
CA GLU A 19 -9.14 -24.52 11.13
C GLU A 19 -7.62 -24.27 11.09
N LEU A 20 -7.15 -23.06 11.42
CA LEU A 20 -5.73 -22.73 11.47
C LEU A 20 -5.13 -23.17 12.81
N PRO A 21 -4.00 -23.90 12.81
CA PRO A 21 -3.37 -24.41 14.03
C PRO A 21 -2.52 -23.32 14.72
N PHE A 22 -3.07 -22.11 14.87
CA PHE A 22 -2.36 -21.00 15.51
C PHE A 22 -1.90 -21.36 16.93
N SER A 23 -2.79 -22.01 17.69
CA SER A 23 -2.53 -22.46 19.05
C SER A 23 -1.47 -23.57 19.12
N GLN A 24 -1.54 -24.58 18.24
CA GLN A 24 -0.62 -25.72 18.27
C GLN A 24 0.82 -25.34 17.86
N ALA A 25 0.96 -24.51 16.81
CA ALA A 25 2.29 -24.06 16.36
C ALA A 25 2.93 -23.06 17.34
N ALA A 26 2.14 -22.20 18.00
CA ALA A 26 2.63 -21.33 19.06
C ALA A 26 3.04 -22.10 20.33
N GLN A 27 2.35 -23.21 20.64
CA GLN A 27 2.65 -24.04 21.81
C GLN A 27 3.88 -24.95 21.63
N ASN A 28 4.20 -25.36 20.40
CA ASN A 28 5.37 -26.21 20.13
C ASN A 28 6.27 -25.65 19.01
N PRO A 29 6.99 -24.54 19.26
CA PRO A 29 7.86 -23.90 18.26
C PRO A 29 9.07 -24.76 17.85
N MET A 30 9.41 -25.81 18.62
CA MET A 30 10.52 -26.72 18.33
C MET A 30 10.20 -27.70 17.20
N ASN A 31 8.92 -28.00 16.98
CA ASN A 31 8.44 -28.82 15.88
C ASN A 31 7.54 -27.99 14.96
N TRP A 32 8.16 -27.02 14.28
CA TRP A 32 7.46 -26.09 13.40
C TRP A 32 6.78 -26.83 12.24
N THR A 33 5.46 -26.95 12.31
CA THR A 33 4.62 -27.70 11.35
C THR A 33 3.61 -26.79 10.63
N PHE A 34 3.63 -25.48 10.88
CA PHE A 34 2.62 -24.56 10.36
C PHE A 34 2.53 -24.58 8.83
N THR A 35 3.68 -24.53 8.13
CA THR A 35 3.74 -24.67 6.67
C THR A 35 3.09 -25.96 6.15
N GLU A 36 3.23 -27.08 6.86
CA GLU A 36 2.62 -28.35 6.43
C GLU A 36 1.12 -28.36 6.71
N SER A 37 0.69 -27.72 7.79
CA SER A 37 -0.71 -27.63 8.15
C SER A 37 -1.50 -26.74 7.20
N ILE A 38 -0.95 -25.59 6.78
CA ILE A 38 -1.64 -24.73 5.80
C ILE A 38 -1.85 -25.45 4.47
N LYS A 39 -0.87 -26.25 4.01
CA LYS A 39 -1.01 -27.04 2.77
C LYS A 39 -2.11 -28.11 2.82
N LYS A 40 -2.53 -28.51 4.02
CA LYS A 40 -3.61 -29.49 4.22
C LYS A 40 -4.99 -28.83 4.27
N LEU A 41 -5.06 -27.49 4.33
CA LEU A 41 -6.32 -26.77 4.33
C LEU A 41 -6.97 -26.91 2.95
N GLY A 42 -8.27 -27.19 2.94
CA GLY A 42 -9.02 -27.43 1.71
C GLY A 42 -9.35 -26.14 0.94
N PRO A 43 -9.85 -26.27 -0.30
CA PRO A 43 -10.23 -25.13 -1.13
C PRO A 43 -11.34 -24.26 -0.52
N ASP A 44 -12.22 -24.83 0.31
CA ASP A 44 -13.30 -24.08 0.97
C ASP A 44 -12.78 -23.04 1.97
N PHE A 45 -11.69 -23.34 2.66
CA PHE A 45 -10.98 -22.38 3.49
C PHE A 45 -10.43 -21.23 2.63
N TYR A 46 -9.70 -21.56 1.56
CA TYR A 46 -9.06 -20.56 0.70
C TYR A 46 -10.05 -19.71 -0.09
N ARG A 47 -11.23 -20.23 -0.46
CA ARG A 47 -12.32 -19.45 -1.06
C ARG A 47 -12.76 -18.27 -0.18
N LYS A 48 -12.68 -18.42 1.15
CA LYS A 48 -13.03 -17.38 2.12
C LYS A 48 -11.85 -16.42 2.39
N ILE A 49 -10.64 -16.95 2.44
CA ILE A 49 -9.43 -16.22 2.85
C ILE A 49 -8.80 -15.41 1.71
N VAL A 50 -8.76 -15.95 0.49
CA VAL A 50 -8.16 -15.26 -0.68
C VAL A 50 -8.80 -13.89 -0.93
N PRO A 51 -10.13 -13.70 -0.84
CA PRO A 51 -10.76 -12.37 -0.94
C PRO A 51 -10.29 -11.33 0.09
N LEU A 52 -9.69 -11.77 1.19
CA LEU A 52 -9.26 -10.96 2.34
C LEU A 52 -7.75 -10.65 2.34
N HIS A 53 -7.01 -11.12 1.33
CA HIS A 53 -5.54 -10.97 1.26
C HIS A 53 -5.03 -9.54 1.46
N LEU A 54 -5.77 -8.51 1.03
CA LEU A 54 -5.38 -7.11 1.24
C LEU A 54 -5.44 -6.68 2.71
N VAL A 55 -6.43 -7.19 3.45
CA VAL A 55 -6.57 -6.92 4.89
C VAL A 55 -5.51 -7.68 5.66
N LEU A 56 -5.33 -8.97 5.34
CA LEU A 56 -4.28 -9.80 5.96
C LEU A 56 -2.88 -9.23 5.74
N ASN A 57 -2.59 -8.75 4.52
CA ASN A 57 -1.31 -8.11 4.22
C ASN A 57 -1.15 -6.77 4.95
N LEU A 58 -2.23 -6.00 5.13
CA LEU A 58 -2.18 -4.77 5.92
C LEU A 58 -1.87 -5.05 7.39
N GLU A 59 -2.55 -6.00 8.01
CA GLU A 59 -2.29 -6.41 9.39
C GLU A 59 -0.87 -6.95 9.57
N TYR A 60 -0.40 -7.74 8.62
CA TYR A 60 0.99 -8.21 8.60
C TYR A 60 1.99 -7.05 8.52
N SER A 61 1.78 -6.07 7.63
CA SER A 61 2.64 -4.88 7.53
C SER A 61 2.61 -4.05 8.82
N LEU A 62 1.46 -3.90 9.48
CA LEU A 62 1.35 -3.22 10.79
C LEU A 62 2.16 -3.94 11.87
N LEU A 63 2.08 -5.27 11.94
CA LEU A 63 2.92 -6.07 12.84
C LEU A 63 4.41 -5.90 12.53
N GLY A 64 4.78 -5.84 11.25
CA GLY A 64 6.14 -5.55 10.80
C GLY A 64 6.63 -4.17 11.27
N GLN A 65 5.79 -3.13 11.19
CA GLN A 65 6.11 -1.79 11.67
C GLN A 65 6.32 -1.77 13.19
N GLN A 66 5.50 -2.49 13.95
CA GLN A 66 5.67 -2.62 15.40
C GLN A 66 6.98 -3.30 15.76
N LEU A 67 7.28 -4.42 15.11
CA LEU A 67 8.54 -5.14 15.32
C LEU A 67 9.74 -4.24 14.97
N ASN A 68 9.69 -3.54 13.84
CA ASN A 68 10.77 -2.61 13.45
C ASN A 68 10.95 -1.49 14.48
N ALA A 69 9.86 -0.87 14.94
CA ALA A 69 9.92 0.17 15.97
C ALA A 69 10.52 -0.35 17.29
N LYS A 70 10.23 -1.59 17.69
CA LYS A 70 10.86 -2.23 18.87
C LYS A 70 12.35 -2.50 18.65
N PHE A 71 12.78 -2.85 17.45
CA PHE A 71 14.20 -3.00 17.14
C PHE A 71 14.93 -1.66 17.03
N GLU A 72 14.26 -0.59 16.64
CA GLU A 72 14.86 0.76 16.57
C GLU A 72 14.86 1.52 17.91
N SER A 73 13.98 1.17 18.87
CA SER A 73 13.85 1.92 20.13
C SER A 73 15.10 1.84 21.04
N GLU A 74 15.26 2.75 21.99
CA GLU A 74 16.35 2.62 23.00
C GLU A 74 15.95 1.75 24.19
N THR A 75 14.67 1.38 24.29
CA THR A 75 14.11 0.64 25.42
C THR A 75 14.54 -0.84 25.40
N PRO A 76 14.74 -1.47 26.58
CA PRO A 76 14.94 -2.90 26.67
C PRO A 76 13.72 -3.64 26.08
N ILE A 77 13.98 -4.77 25.41
CA ILE A 77 12.95 -5.55 24.74
C ILE A 77 12.55 -6.73 25.63
N ASP A 78 11.26 -6.80 25.99
CA ASP A 78 10.67 -8.01 26.58
C ASP A 78 10.82 -9.17 25.59
N ARG A 79 11.69 -10.12 25.95
CA ARG A 79 12.05 -11.26 25.10
C ARG A 79 10.88 -12.21 24.84
N GLU A 80 9.99 -12.41 25.82
CA GLU A 80 8.84 -13.29 25.63
C GLU A 80 7.79 -12.63 24.75
N GLU A 81 7.55 -11.32 24.94
CA GLU A 81 6.65 -10.58 24.05
C GLU A 81 7.18 -10.53 22.60
N LEU A 82 8.48 -10.29 22.43
CA LEU A 82 9.12 -10.30 21.12
C LEU A 82 9.00 -11.66 20.45
N LYS A 83 9.23 -12.75 21.21
CA LYS A 83 9.08 -14.12 20.73
C LYS A 83 7.65 -14.39 20.25
N GLU A 84 6.62 -14.01 21.01
CA GLU A 84 5.22 -14.14 20.58
C GLU A 84 4.94 -13.36 19.29
N GLN A 85 5.45 -12.13 19.17
CA GLN A 85 5.25 -11.29 17.99
C GLN A 85 5.99 -11.82 16.74
N LEU A 86 7.21 -12.33 16.90
CA LEU A 86 7.96 -12.95 15.80
C LEU A 86 7.33 -14.26 15.33
N ILE A 87 6.80 -15.08 16.25
CA ILE A 87 6.02 -16.26 15.88
C ILE A 87 4.78 -15.84 15.09
N ALA A 88 3.99 -14.88 15.58
CA ALA A 88 2.82 -14.38 14.86
C ALA A 88 3.16 -13.85 13.46
N ALA A 89 4.26 -13.10 13.34
CA ALA A 89 4.74 -12.57 12.06
C ALA A 89 5.16 -13.68 11.10
N LEU A 90 5.85 -14.71 11.59
CA LEU A 90 6.24 -15.88 10.78
C LEU A 90 5.01 -16.63 10.26
N MET A 91 4.00 -16.87 11.10
CA MET A 91 2.78 -17.55 10.69
C MET A 91 2.01 -16.75 9.63
N MET A 92 1.86 -15.44 9.83
CA MET A 92 1.23 -14.56 8.85
C MET A 92 2.00 -14.55 7.53
N ALA A 93 3.33 -14.49 7.59
CA ALA A 93 4.17 -14.50 6.41
C ALA A 93 4.07 -15.83 5.64
N GLU A 94 3.99 -16.98 6.33
CA GLU A 94 3.80 -18.29 5.70
C GLU A 94 2.40 -18.44 5.07
N LEU A 95 1.35 -17.98 5.76
CA LEU A 95 -0.01 -17.99 5.22
C LEU A 95 -0.13 -17.11 3.98
N LEU A 96 0.38 -15.87 4.05
CA LEU A 96 0.38 -14.94 2.92
C LEU A 96 1.24 -15.46 1.77
N GLU A 97 2.38 -16.08 2.03
CA GLU A 97 3.23 -16.66 0.99
C GLU A 97 2.47 -17.75 0.24
N HIS A 98 1.79 -18.64 0.95
CA HIS A 98 1.00 -19.70 0.32
C HIS A 98 -0.15 -19.12 -0.52
N ILE A 99 -0.86 -18.10 -0.01
CA ILE A 99 -1.89 -17.38 -0.77
C ILE A 99 -1.30 -16.74 -2.04
N TYR A 100 -0.16 -16.06 -1.93
CA TYR A 100 0.46 -15.36 -3.06
C TYR A 100 1.13 -16.29 -4.06
N ALA A 101 1.64 -17.45 -3.63
CA ALA A 101 2.28 -18.42 -4.50
C ALA A 101 1.25 -19.21 -5.32
N HIS A 102 0.26 -19.80 -4.65
CA HIS A 102 -0.60 -20.83 -5.24
C HIS A 102 -1.94 -20.28 -5.75
N TYR A 103 -2.46 -19.20 -5.17
CA TYR A 103 -3.81 -18.71 -5.48
C TYR A 103 -3.83 -17.38 -6.22
N LEU A 104 -2.93 -16.45 -5.87
CA LEU A 104 -2.86 -15.13 -6.51
C LEU A 104 -1.74 -15.00 -7.55
N ILE A 105 -0.77 -15.92 -7.52
CA ILE A 105 0.43 -16.01 -8.35
C ILE A 105 1.15 -14.66 -8.48
N VAL A 106 1.82 -14.25 -7.40
CA VAL A 106 2.47 -12.94 -7.25
C VAL A 106 3.93 -13.12 -6.83
N PRO A 107 4.85 -13.34 -7.78
CA PRO A 107 6.24 -13.68 -7.46
C PRO A 107 6.93 -12.67 -6.54
N ARG A 108 6.71 -11.37 -6.76
CA ARG A 108 7.33 -10.31 -5.93
C ARG A 108 6.93 -10.40 -4.44
N GLU A 109 5.66 -10.71 -4.16
CA GLU A 109 5.17 -10.78 -2.78
C GLU A 109 5.70 -12.06 -2.14
N VAL A 110 5.76 -13.15 -2.89
CA VAL A 110 6.39 -14.40 -2.47
C VAL A 110 7.86 -14.16 -2.11
N ALA A 111 8.62 -13.48 -2.96
CA ALA A 111 10.03 -13.16 -2.70
C ALA A 111 10.19 -12.29 -1.44
N ARG A 112 9.42 -11.21 -1.31
CA ARG A 112 9.40 -10.34 -0.12
C ARG A 112 9.11 -11.14 1.15
N LEU A 113 8.06 -11.96 1.13
CA LEU A 113 7.63 -12.75 2.28
C LEU A 113 8.66 -13.82 2.65
N ARG A 114 9.27 -14.50 1.66
CA ARG A 114 10.35 -15.48 1.92
C ARG A 114 11.58 -14.81 2.54
N GLN A 115 11.94 -13.62 2.09
CA GLN A 115 13.03 -12.85 2.70
C GLN A 115 12.73 -12.52 4.17
N GLN A 116 11.50 -12.07 4.46
CA GLN A 116 11.07 -11.76 5.83
C GLN A 116 10.98 -13.02 6.70
N GLN A 117 10.48 -14.14 6.17
CA GLN A 117 10.46 -15.43 6.87
C GLN A 117 11.88 -15.89 7.23
N ASN A 118 12.84 -15.78 6.30
CA ASN A 118 14.24 -16.13 6.56
C ASN A 118 14.81 -15.28 7.71
N LEU A 119 14.50 -13.97 7.73
CA LEU A 119 14.89 -13.09 8.82
C LEU A 119 14.23 -13.47 10.15
N TYR A 120 12.93 -13.73 10.18
CA TYR A 120 12.23 -14.12 11.40
C TYR A 120 12.75 -15.45 11.96
N CYS A 121 13.03 -16.43 11.11
CA CYS A 121 13.66 -17.69 11.51
C CYS A 121 15.07 -17.46 12.09
N GLU A 122 15.85 -16.52 11.53
CA GLU A 122 17.16 -16.14 12.06
C GLU A 122 17.05 -15.52 13.46
N LEU A 123 16.10 -14.59 13.66
CA LEU A 123 15.87 -13.93 14.95
C LEU A 123 15.28 -14.90 15.99
N LEU A 124 14.32 -15.74 15.62
CA LEU A 124 13.74 -16.74 16.52
C LEU A 124 14.76 -17.78 16.97
N ALA A 125 15.72 -18.15 16.13
CA ALA A 125 16.78 -19.05 16.52
C ALA A 125 17.78 -18.46 17.53
N GLN A 126 17.76 -17.14 17.77
CA GLN A 126 18.51 -16.52 18.87
C GLN A 126 17.73 -16.57 20.19
N LEU A 127 16.39 -16.65 20.12
CA LEU A 127 15.50 -16.66 21.28
C LEU A 127 15.14 -18.09 21.72
N ILE A 128 15.03 -19.02 20.77
CA ILE A 128 14.61 -20.41 20.97
C ILE A 128 15.76 -21.34 20.55
N PRO A 129 16.36 -22.08 21.50
CA PRO A 129 17.39 -23.06 21.17
C PRO A 129 16.89 -24.08 20.14
N ASN A 130 17.67 -24.40 19.12
CA ASN A 130 17.35 -25.37 18.06
C ASN A 130 16.11 -25.06 17.20
N PHE A 131 15.70 -23.79 17.09
CA PHE A 131 14.66 -23.41 16.14
C PHE A 131 15.06 -23.80 14.69
N PRO A 132 14.16 -24.39 13.89
CA PRO A 132 14.50 -24.89 12.56
C PRO A 132 14.88 -23.74 11.61
N LYS A 133 16.11 -23.80 11.06
CA LYS A 133 16.59 -22.89 10.01
C LYS A 133 16.49 -23.58 8.66
N LYS A 134 15.48 -23.24 7.86
CA LYS A 134 15.36 -23.67 6.47
C LYS A 134 15.21 -22.44 5.58
N PRO A 135 16.32 -21.88 5.06
CA PRO A 135 16.24 -20.71 4.21
C PRO A 135 15.46 -21.06 2.94
N LYS A 136 14.45 -20.24 2.61
CA LYS A 136 13.69 -20.37 1.38
C LYS A 136 14.39 -19.64 0.23
N ALA A 137 14.32 -20.22 -0.97
CA ALA A 137 14.88 -19.64 -2.19
C ALA A 137 14.12 -18.37 -2.61
N LEU A 138 14.87 -17.38 -3.10
CA LEU A 138 14.36 -16.11 -3.58
C LEU A 138 14.37 -16.13 -5.11
N ASP A 139 13.19 -16.13 -5.72
CA ASP A 139 13.03 -15.89 -7.16
C ASP A 139 12.62 -14.42 -7.36
N GLU A 140 13.46 -13.66 -8.05
CA GLU A 140 13.31 -12.19 -8.08
C GLU A 140 12.58 -11.67 -9.33
N PHE A 141 12.49 -12.46 -10.41
CA PHE A 141 12.02 -11.94 -11.69
C PHE A 141 10.48 -11.93 -11.82
N SER A 142 9.92 -10.76 -12.17
CA SER A 142 8.51 -10.59 -12.50
C SER A 142 8.32 -9.59 -13.64
N PHE A 143 8.01 -10.08 -14.84
CA PHE A 143 7.80 -9.24 -16.03
C PHE A 143 6.69 -8.18 -15.84
N THR A 144 5.59 -8.54 -15.19
CA THR A 144 4.50 -7.59 -14.88
C THR A 144 4.98 -6.46 -13.97
N GLN A 145 5.90 -6.75 -13.06
CA GLN A 145 6.47 -5.74 -12.17
C GLN A 145 7.41 -4.80 -12.93
N GLU A 146 8.21 -5.32 -13.84
CA GLU A 146 9.13 -4.53 -14.65
C GLU A 146 8.38 -3.46 -15.46
N ILE A 147 7.30 -3.87 -16.15
CA ILE A 147 6.45 -2.93 -16.90
C ILE A 147 5.82 -1.88 -15.97
N ARG A 148 5.37 -2.29 -14.79
CA ARG A 148 4.80 -1.36 -13.80
C ARG A 148 5.84 -0.35 -13.31
N ASN A 149 7.05 -0.79 -12.96
CA ASN A 149 8.13 0.07 -12.49
C ASN A 149 8.53 1.07 -13.58
N MET A 150 8.77 0.58 -14.79
CA MET A 150 9.06 1.42 -15.95
C MET A 150 7.95 2.46 -16.17
N THR A 151 6.68 2.09 -16.04
CA THR A 151 5.56 3.04 -16.16
C THR A 151 5.60 4.12 -15.07
N VAL A 152 5.86 3.73 -13.81
CA VAL A 152 5.93 4.67 -12.68
C VAL A 152 7.11 5.63 -12.83
N GLU A 153 8.27 5.15 -13.26
CA GLU A 153 9.49 5.95 -13.41
C GLU A 153 9.42 6.90 -14.61
N THR A 154 8.84 6.46 -15.72
CA THR A 154 8.79 7.26 -16.95
C THR A 154 7.62 8.25 -17.00
N ASN A 155 6.53 7.99 -16.25
CA ASN A 155 5.33 8.84 -16.27
C ASN A 155 5.60 10.30 -15.89
N PRO A 156 6.35 10.63 -14.83
CA PRO A 156 6.62 12.02 -14.45
C PRO A 156 7.34 12.80 -15.56
N PHE A 157 8.34 12.19 -16.21
CA PHE A 157 9.08 12.82 -17.32
C PHE A 157 8.18 13.04 -18.52
N ARG A 158 7.35 12.05 -18.88
CA ARG A 158 6.34 12.21 -19.94
C ARG A 158 5.40 13.37 -19.66
N LEU A 159 4.87 13.46 -18.44
CA LEU A 159 3.94 14.53 -18.05
C LEU A 159 4.63 15.90 -18.08
N LEU A 160 5.85 16.01 -17.56
CA LEU A 160 6.61 17.25 -17.59
C LEU A 160 6.88 17.68 -19.03
N PHE A 161 7.34 16.77 -19.90
CA PHE A 161 7.61 17.04 -21.31
C PHE A 161 6.35 17.51 -22.06
N THR A 162 5.26 16.74 -21.99
CA THR A 162 4.00 17.08 -22.66
C THR A 162 3.39 18.39 -22.18
N ARG A 163 3.42 18.66 -20.87
CA ARG A 163 2.87 19.91 -20.29
C ARG A 163 3.77 21.11 -20.57
N THR A 164 5.09 20.94 -20.61
CA THR A 164 6.03 22.00 -20.99
C THR A 164 5.84 22.38 -22.45
N LYS A 165 5.75 21.40 -23.36
CA LYS A 165 5.41 21.63 -24.77
C LYS A 165 4.13 22.45 -24.88
N ARG A 166 3.06 22.01 -24.21
CA ARG A 166 1.78 22.74 -24.20
C ARG A 166 1.91 24.17 -23.68
N ALA A 167 2.71 24.42 -22.65
CA ALA A 167 2.95 25.78 -22.16
C ALA A 167 3.63 26.66 -23.22
N LEU A 168 4.61 26.13 -23.95
CA LEU A 168 5.25 26.83 -25.06
C LEU A 168 4.24 27.17 -26.17
N ASP A 169 3.35 26.24 -26.53
CA ASP A 169 2.30 26.48 -27.53
C ASP A 169 1.39 27.64 -27.11
N PHE A 170 0.99 27.71 -25.85
CA PHE A 170 0.13 28.79 -25.36
C PHE A 170 0.88 30.12 -25.30
N ILE A 171 2.14 30.13 -24.88
CA ILE A 171 2.97 31.35 -24.86
C ILE A 171 3.14 31.92 -26.28
N SER A 172 3.19 31.08 -27.31
CA SER A 172 3.25 31.52 -28.71
C SER A 172 2.08 32.42 -29.10
N ARG A 173 0.90 32.24 -28.48
CA ARG A 173 -0.30 33.05 -28.77
C ARG A 173 -0.22 34.48 -28.27
N ILE A 174 0.66 34.76 -27.31
CA ILE A 174 0.86 36.11 -26.74
C ILE A 174 2.23 36.71 -27.10
N SER A 175 3.13 35.88 -27.63
CA SER A 175 4.47 36.31 -28.03
C SER A 175 4.43 37.15 -29.30
N LYS A 176 5.24 38.20 -29.34
CA LYS A 176 5.48 39.03 -30.54
C LYS A 176 6.82 38.76 -31.21
N SER A 177 7.62 37.84 -30.67
CA SER A 177 8.97 37.53 -31.17
C SER A 177 8.90 36.55 -32.34
N GLU A 178 9.31 36.99 -33.53
CA GLU A 178 9.34 36.14 -34.73
C GLU A 178 10.24 34.91 -34.55
N SER A 179 11.40 35.08 -33.91
CA SER A 179 12.32 33.96 -33.63
C SER A 179 11.68 32.91 -32.73
N TYR A 180 10.88 33.33 -31.73
CA TYR A 180 10.17 32.42 -30.86
C TYR A 180 9.06 31.66 -31.60
N LEU A 181 8.28 32.37 -32.42
CA LEU A 181 7.22 31.76 -33.23
C LEU A 181 7.79 30.75 -34.23
N HIS A 182 8.91 31.07 -34.86
CA HIS A 182 9.60 30.14 -35.77
C HIS A 182 10.10 28.89 -35.03
N PHE A 183 10.71 29.07 -33.85
CA PHE A 183 11.14 27.95 -33.01
C PHE A 183 9.98 27.02 -32.63
N VAL A 184 8.87 27.58 -32.13
CA VAL A 184 7.69 26.79 -31.75
C VAL A 184 7.10 26.07 -32.96
N SER A 185 7.01 26.73 -34.12
CA SER A 185 6.50 26.09 -35.33
C SER A 185 7.35 24.90 -35.80
N VAL A 186 8.69 25.02 -35.75
CA VAL A 186 9.59 23.90 -36.08
C VAL A 186 9.41 22.76 -35.07
N MET A 187 9.31 23.10 -33.79
CA MET A 187 9.07 22.15 -32.71
C MET A 187 7.74 21.40 -32.90
N ASP A 188 6.65 22.09 -33.21
CA ASP A 188 5.32 21.52 -33.40
C ASP A 188 5.28 20.49 -34.53
N ASN A 189 5.89 20.83 -35.68
CA ASN A 189 5.96 19.94 -36.84
C ASN A 189 6.63 18.60 -36.53
N VAL A 190 7.55 18.58 -35.56
CA VAL A 190 8.26 17.37 -35.15
C VAL A 190 7.57 16.68 -33.98
N LEU A 191 7.21 17.43 -32.94
CA LEU A 191 6.76 16.86 -31.67
C LEU A 191 5.28 16.48 -31.67
N ASP A 192 4.40 17.19 -32.38
CA ASP A 192 2.96 16.90 -32.32
C ASP A 192 2.59 15.49 -32.79
N PRO A 193 3.11 15.00 -33.94
CA PRO A 193 2.85 13.62 -34.37
C PRO A 193 3.35 12.61 -33.33
N ILE A 194 4.52 12.86 -32.73
CA ILE A 194 5.13 11.96 -31.75
C ILE A 194 4.31 11.94 -30.45
N LEU A 195 3.95 13.12 -29.93
CA LEU A 195 3.20 13.26 -28.69
C LEU A 195 1.80 12.67 -28.79
N ALA A 196 1.15 12.81 -29.95
CA ALA A 196 -0.15 12.19 -30.21
C ALA A 196 -0.09 10.66 -30.10
N GLN A 197 0.97 10.04 -30.62
CA GLN A 197 1.18 8.58 -30.51
C GLN A 197 1.55 8.16 -29.08
N ILE A 198 2.46 8.88 -28.44
CA ILE A 198 2.87 8.60 -27.05
C ILE A 198 1.68 8.67 -26.08
N ALA A 199 0.71 9.55 -26.34
CA ALA A 199 -0.44 9.76 -25.47
C ALA A 199 -1.23 8.48 -25.18
N TRP A 200 -1.32 7.54 -26.12
CA TRP A 200 -2.02 6.27 -25.94
C TRP A 200 -1.08 5.07 -25.84
N ILE A 201 0.02 5.05 -26.61
CA ILE A 201 1.01 3.95 -26.58
C ILE A 201 1.57 3.76 -25.18
N PHE A 202 1.78 4.85 -24.43
CA PHE A 202 2.30 4.78 -23.07
C PHE A 202 1.49 3.86 -22.14
N PHE A 203 0.16 3.87 -22.27
CA PHE A 203 -0.72 3.09 -21.39
C PHE A 203 -0.93 1.65 -21.87
N LEU A 204 -0.66 1.39 -23.16
CA LEU A 204 -0.95 0.10 -23.79
C LEU A 204 -0.22 -1.09 -23.13
N PRO A 205 1.11 -1.06 -22.86
CA PRO A 205 1.81 -2.20 -22.27
C PRO A 205 1.22 -2.63 -20.92
N ARG A 206 0.99 -1.66 -20.01
CA ARG A 206 0.43 -1.93 -18.69
C ARG A 206 -1.01 -2.43 -18.79
N LEU A 207 -1.80 -1.86 -19.70
CA LEU A 207 -3.17 -2.28 -19.98
C LEU A 207 -3.24 -3.73 -20.46
N LEU A 208 -2.43 -4.10 -21.46
CA LEU A 208 -2.41 -5.45 -22.03
C LEU A 208 -1.98 -6.49 -21.00
N VAL A 209 -0.94 -6.21 -20.21
CA VAL A 209 -0.49 -7.14 -19.16
C VAL A 209 -1.54 -7.30 -18.08
N ASN A 210 -2.17 -6.22 -17.63
CA ASN A 210 -3.22 -6.32 -16.61
C ASN A 210 -4.45 -7.08 -17.13
N PHE A 211 -4.86 -6.87 -18.38
CA PHE A 211 -5.93 -7.66 -19.00
C PHE A 211 -5.55 -9.13 -19.14
N PHE A 212 -4.35 -9.43 -19.63
CA PHE A 212 -3.86 -10.79 -19.77
C PHE A 212 -3.84 -11.51 -18.41
N VAL A 213 -3.37 -10.83 -17.35
CA VAL A 213 -3.34 -11.40 -16.00
C VAL A 213 -4.75 -11.62 -15.45
N VAL A 214 -5.69 -10.70 -15.65
CA VAL A 214 -7.09 -10.93 -15.24
C VAL A 214 -7.68 -12.11 -16.02
N PHE A 215 -7.45 -12.16 -17.32
CA PHE A 215 -7.95 -13.23 -18.18
C PHE A 215 -7.39 -14.60 -17.78
N LYS A 216 -6.06 -14.73 -17.67
CA LYS A 216 -5.39 -16.01 -17.36
C LYS A 216 -5.86 -16.61 -16.03
N HIS A 217 -6.16 -15.77 -15.04
CA HIS A 217 -6.62 -16.21 -13.72
C HIS A 217 -8.14 -16.43 -13.67
N THR A 218 -8.90 -15.89 -14.61
CA THR A 218 -10.37 -16.03 -14.63
C THR A 218 -10.80 -17.25 -15.45
N VAL A 219 -10.17 -17.46 -16.61
CA VAL A 219 -10.52 -18.57 -17.51
C VAL A 219 -9.65 -19.78 -17.17
N PRO A 220 -10.23 -20.93 -16.79
CA PRO A 220 -9.45 -22.14 -16.55
C PRO A 220 -8.83 -22.65 -17.85
N GLY A 221 -7.62 -23.21 -17.74
CA GLY A 221 -6.87 -23.74 -18.88
C GLY A 221 -5.60 -24.45 -18.39
N TRP A 222 -4.80 -24.99 -19.32
CA TRP A 222 -3.58 -25.77 -19.04
C TRP A 222 -2.47 -25.02 -18.26
N TRP A 223 -2.66 -23.73 -17.98
CA TRP A 223 -1.70 -22.83 -17.32
C TRP A 223 -2.07 -22.59 -15.86
N MET A 224 -3.21 -23.11 -15.41
CA MET A 224 -3.76 -22.92 -14.08
C MET A 224 -3.44 -24.13 -13.22
N GLU A 225 -2.97 -23.89 -12.00
CA GLU A 225 -2.73 -24.95 -11.03
C GLU A 225 -4.05 -25.44 -10.44
N GLU A 226 -4.11 -26.71 -10.02
CA GLU A 226 -5.32 -27.34 -9.48
C GLU A 226 -5.84 -26.59 -8.23
N GLU A 227 -4.92 -26.08 -7.42
CA GLU A 227 -5.19 -25.28 -6.22
C GLU A 227 -5.90 -23.97 -6.58
N GLU A 228 -5.39 -23.26 -7.59
CA GLU A 228 -6.01 -22.04 -8.11
C GLU A 228 -7.40 -22.35 -8.69
N GLU A 229 -7.50 -23.38 -9.54
CA GLU A 229 -8.74 -23.75 -10.22
C GLU A 229 -9.88 -24.02 -9.23
N ALA A 230 -9.56 -24.71 -8.12
CA ALA A 230 -10.50 -25.09 -7.07
C ALA A 230 -11.21 -23.91 -6.38
N LEU A 231 -10.68 -22.69 -6.45
CA LEU A 231 -11.34 -21.49 -5.91
C LEU A 231 -12.65 -21.12 -6.62
N GLY A 232 -12.81 -21.54 -7.87
CA GLY A 232 -13.90 -21.08 -8.73
C GLY A 232 -13.66 -19.69 -9.34
N TRP A 233 -14.21 -19.46 -10.53
CA TRP A 233 -13.90 -18.29 -11.36
C TRP A 233 -14.25 -16.96 -10.68
N THR A 234 -15.36 -16.89 -9.91
CA THR A 234 -15.81 -15.64 -9.28
C THR A 234 -14.83 -15.15 -8.22
N VAL A 235 -14.31 -16.06 -7.40
CA VAL A 235 -13.31 -15.74 -6.36
C VAL A 235 -12.03 -15.26 -7.03
N ARG A 236 -11.56 -15.98 -8.06
CA ARG A 236 -10.35 -15.64 -8.81
C ARG A 236 -10.46 -14.27 -9.48
N PHE A 237 -11.54 -14.03 -10.23
CA PHE A 237 -11.79 -12.75 -10.87
C PHE A 237 -11.81 -11.60 -9.86
N ASN A 238 -12.60 -11.73 -8.80
CA ASN A 238 -12.71 -10.71 -7.76
C ASN A 238 -11.36 -10.42 -7.09
N ALA A 239 -10.57 -11.46 -6.80
CA ALA A 239 -9.26 -11.31 -6.19
C ALA A 239 -8.29 -10.54 -7.11
N GLN A 240 -8.29 -10.81 -8.41
CA GLN A 240 -7.41 -10.12 -9.36
C GLN A 240 -7.87 -8.69 -9.66
N ILE A 241 -9.19 -8.45 -9.75
CA ILE A 241 -9.75 -7.11 -9.92
C ILE A 241 -9.50 -6.24 -8.70
N LYS A 242 -9.71 -6.74 -7.47
CA LYS A 242 -9.42 -5.98 -6.23
C LYS A 242 -8.00 -5.40 -6.19
N ARG A 243 -7.03 -6.07 -6.83
CA ARG A 243 -5.64 -5.63 -6.88
C ARG A 243 -5.32 -4.65 -8.01
N ARG A 244 -6.08 -4.70 -9.11
CA ARG A 244 -5.74 -4.00 -10.37
C ARG A 244 -6.78 -3.00 -10.82
N TRP A 245 -7.94 -2.92 -10.19
CA TRP A 245 -9.07 -2.10 -10.63
C TRP A 245 -8.68 -0.64 -10.88
N PHE A 246 -7.82 -0.07 -10.03
CA PHE A 246 -7.39 1.32 -10.17
C PHE A 246 -6.48 1.52 -11.39
N GLU A 247 -5.49 0.65 -11.58
CA GLU A 247 -4.58 0.71 -12.73
C GLU A 247 -5.31 0.43 -14.04
N LEU A 248 -6.15 -0.61 -14.07
CA LEU A 248 -6.99 -0.94 -15.22
C LEU A 248 -7.94 0.21 -15.57
N GLY A 249 -8.65 0.77 -14.59
CA GLY A 249 -9.58 1.87 -14.82
C GLY A 249 -8.89 3.11 -15.39
N ASN A 250 -7.73 3.49 -14.84
CA ASN A 250 -6.94 4.61 -15.33
C ASN A 250 -6.40 4.34 -16.75
N ASP A 251 -5.81 3.17 -16.99
CA ASP A 251 -5.24 2.80 -18.29
C ASP A 251 -6.30 2.74 -19.39
N ILE A 252 -7.48 2.15 -19.12
CA ILE A 252 -8.58 2.06 -20.08
C ILE A 252 -9.01 3.46 -20.54
N VAL A 253 -9.24 4.38 -19.59
CA VAL A 253 -9.72 5.73 -19.92
C VAL A 253 -8.66 6.50 -20.69
N TRP A 254 -7.40 6.49 -20.25
CA TRP A 254 -6.35 7.26 -20.90
C TRP A 254 -5.92 6.67 -22.25
N PHE A 255 -5.88 5.35 -22.38
CA PHE A 255 -5.70 4.68 -23.68
C PHE A 255 -6.82 5.08 -24.64
N SER A 256 -8.09 4.94 -24.21
CA SER A 256 -9.25 5.22 -25.06
C SER A 256 -9.31 6.69 -25.46
N ALA A 257 -9.13 7.61 -24.51
CA ALA A 257 -9.12 9.04 -24.78
C ALA A 257 -8.00 9.42 -25.75
N GLY A 258 -6.77 8.93 -25.53
CA GLY A 258 -5.64 9.17 -26.42
C GLY A 258 -5.87 8.61 -27.83
N PHE A 259 -6.37 7.37 -27.93
CA PHE A 259 -6.64 6.71 -29.20
C PHE A 259 -7.74 7.42 -30.00
N ILE A 260 -8.86 7.74 -29.35
CA ILE A 260 -9.99 8.46 -29.96
C ILE A 260 -9.55 9.87 -30.40
N ASN A 261 -8.79 10.59 -29.57
CA ASN A 261 -8.26 11.90 -29.94
C ASN A 261 -7.31 11.83 -31.13
N CYS A 262 -6.49 10.78 -31.22
CA CYS A 262 -5.48 10.65 -32.27
C CYS A 262 -6.07 10.25 -33.64
N TYR A 263 -7.09 9.37 -33.66
CA TYR A 263 -7.58 8.78 -34.91
C TYR A 263 -9.00 9.16 -35.30
N TYR A 264 -9.85 9.55 -34.34
CA TYR A 264 -11.27 9.81 -34.58
C TYR A 264 -11.64 11.28 -34.49
N LEU A 265 -11.19 11.97 -33.43
CA LEU A 265 -11.46 13.40 -33.22
C LEU A 265 -10.43 14.28 -33.92
N VAL A 266 -10.34 14.12 -35.24
CA VAL A 266 -9.44 14.88 -36.12
C VAL A 266 -10.21 15.79 -37.09
N GLY A 267 -9.52 16.74 -37.73
CA GLY A 267 -10.13 17.65 -38.69
C GLY A 267 -11.26 18.50 -38.06
N ALA A 268 -12.45 18.45 -38.65
CA ALA A 268 -13.61 19.20 -38.16
C ALA A 268 -14.06 18.78 -36.74
N LEU A 269 -13.71 17.56 -36.30
CA LEU A 269 -14.05 17.06 -34.97
C LEU A 269 -12.99 17.37 -33.91
N ALA A 270 -11.84 17.94 -34.29
CA ALA A 270 -10.75 18.27 -33.35
C ALA A 270 -11.17 19.12 -32.14
N PRO A 271 -12.11 20.08 -32.23
CA PRO A 271 -12.57 20.83 -31.06
C PRO A 271 -13.18 19.95 -29.95
N PHE A 272 -13.75 18.79 -30.31
CA PHE A 272 -14.33 17.87 -29.33
C PHE A 272 -13.29 17.08 -28.53
N ALA A 273 -12.06 16.95 -29.04
CA ALA A 273 -10.96 16.25 -28.36
C ALA A 273 -10.63 16.89 -27.00
N PHE A 274 -10.81 18.21 -26.88
CA PHE A 274 -10.63 18.92 -25.63
C PHE A 274 -11.63 18.45 -24.56
N TYR A 275 -12.92 18.35 -24.90
CA TYR A 275 -13.96 17.93 -23.96
C TYR A 275 -13.79 16.48 -23.52
N LEU A 276 -13.37 15.59 -24.44
CA LEU A 276 -13.03 14.20 -24.09
C LEU A 276 -11.86 14.15 -23.09
N SER A 277 -10.82 14.94 -23.35
CA SER A 277 -9.66 15.01 -22.44
C SER A 277 -10.05 15.60 -21.07
N LEU A 278 -10.90 16.63 -21.06
CA LEU A 278 -11.41 17.21 -19.83
C LEU A 278 -12.25 16.21 -19.01
N ALA A 279 -13.07 15.41 -19.69
CA ALA A 279 -13.83 14.33 -19.05
C ALA A 279 -12.91 13.25 -18.46
N ALA A 280 -11.81 12.90 -19.15
CA ALA A 280 -10.80 11.98 -18.61
C ALA A 280 -10.13 12.52 -17.33
N PHE A 281 -9.81 13.82 -17.28
CA PHE A 281 -9.31 14.45 -16.05
C PHE A 281 -10.34 14.47 -14.92
N ALA A 282 -11.62 14.71 -15.22
CA ALA A 282 -12.68 14.62 -14.21
C ALA A 282 -12.84 13.19 -13.68
N PHE A 283 -12.71 12.20 -14.56
CA PHE A 283 -12.71 10.78 -14.18
C PHE A 283 -11.54 10.45 -13.23
N ASP A 284 -10.35 10.99 -13.46
CA ASP A 284 -9.20 10.80 -12.55
C ASP A 284 -9.48 11.31 -11.13
N ILE A 285 -10.23 12.42 -10.97
CA ILE A 285 -10.65 12.90 -9.65
C ILE A 285 -11.58 11.88 -8.99
N ILE A 286 -12.59 11.41 -9.72
CA ILE A 286 -13.56 10.42 -9.20
C ILE A 286 -12.83 9.15 -8.77
N MET A 287 -11.96 8.62 -9.63
CA MET A 287 -11.14 7.44 -9.34
C MET A 287 -10.23 7.64 -8.12
N SER A 288 -9.58 8.80 -8.02
CA SER A 288 -8.71 9.14 -6.89
C SER A 288 -9.50 9.23 -5.58
N LEU A 289 -10.69 9.84 -5.62
CA LEU A 289 -11.59 9.93 -4.47
C LEU A 289 -12.10 8.55 -4.05
N THR A 290 -12.56 7.73 -5.00
CA THR A 290 -13.02 6.36 -4.74
C THR A 290 -11.89 5.51 -4.14
N ARG A 291 -10.66 5.63 -4.67
CA ARG A 291 -9.50 4.93 -4.11
C ARG A 291 -9.21 5.39 -2.69
N ALA A 292 -9.20 6.71 -2.46
CA ALA A 292 -8.97 7.28 -1.15
C ALA A 292 -10.01 6.80 -0.13
N TYR A 293 -11.29 6.80 -0.51
CA TYR A 293 -12.38 6.28 0.30
C TYR A 293 -12.18 4.79 0.64
N ILE A 294 -11.95 3.93 -0.36
CA ILE A 294 -11.82 2.48 -0.12
C ILE A 294 -10.60 2.16 0.76
N GLU A 295 -9.45 2.79 0.50
CA GLU A 295 -8.22 2.50 1.25
C GLU A 295 -8.27 3.07 2.69
N LEU A 296 -8.79 4.28 2.88
CA LEU A 296 -8.92 4.87 4.22
C LEU A 296 -10.04 4.21 5.04
N SER A 297 -11.19 3.89 4.44
CA SER A 297 -12.28 3.21 5.15
C SER A 297 -11.80 1.88 5.75
N ARG A 298 -11.00 1.10 5.01
CA ARG A 298 -10.40 -0.15 5.53
C ARG A 298 -9.56 0.07 6.78
N LEU A 299 -8.75 1.13 6.80
CA LEU A 299 -7.92 1.47 7.96
C LEU A 299 -8.76 1.97 9.15
N PHE A 300 -9.79 2.78 8.90
CA PHE A 300 -10.70 3.25 9.94
C PHE A 300 -11.55 2.13 10.53
N GLU A 301 -12.02 1.19 9.70
CA GLU A 301 -12.70 -0.03 10.16
C GLU A 301 -11.79 -0.85 11.07
N LEU A 302 -10.53 -1.07 10.65
CA LEU A 302 -9.53 -1.77 11.46
C LEU A 302 -9.29 -1.04 12.80
N ARG A 303 -9.06 0.27 12.76
CA ARG A 303 -8.90 1.09 13.96
C ARG A 303 -10.11 0.99 14.90
N SER A 304 -11.32 1.01 14.35
CA SER A 304 -12.56 0.88 15.12
C SER A 304 -12.61 -0.47 15.84
N HIS A 305 -12.28 -1.56 15.14
CA HIS A 305 -12.20 -2.91 15.73
C HIS A 305 -11.22 -2.98 16.90
N TYR A 306 -10.00 -2.48 16.73
CA TYR A 306 -9.01 -2.48 17.82
C TYR A 306 -9.41 -1.56 18.98
N THR A 307 -10.14 -0.47 18.72
CA THR A 307 -10.68 0.41 19.77
C THR A 307 -11.75 -0.32 20.58
N THR A 308 -12.65 -1.06 19.93
CA THR A 308 -13.64 -1.90 20.60
C THR A 308 -12.94 -2.99 21.42
N MET A 309 -11.94 -3.67 20.85
CA MET A 309 -11.16 -4.69 21.56
C MET A 309 -10.48 -4.12 22.82
N LEU A 310 -9.94 -2.90 22.75
CA LEU A 310 -9.35 -2.21 23.90
C LEU A 310 -10.38 -2.01 25.02
N SER A 311 -11.61 -1.63 24.68
CA SER A 311 -12.68 -1.38 25.66
C SER A 311 -13.21 -2.64 26.34
N THR A 312 -13.15 -3.79 25.66
CA THR A 312 -13.64 -5.08 26.18
C THR A 312 -12.56 -5.83 26.99
N THR A 313 -11.30 -5.42 26.87
CA THR A 313 -10.16 -6.16 27.45
C THR A 313 -9.88 -5.72 28.88
N SER A 314 -9.86 -6.67 29.82
CA SER A 314 -9.59 -6.41 31.25
C SER A 314 -8.10 -6.49 31.63
N SER A 315 -7.25 -7.13 30.81
CA SER A 315 -5.82 -7.32 31.11
C SER A 315 -4.99 -6.08 30.75
N LEU A 316 -4.23 -5.54 31.72
CA LEU A 316 -3.36 -4.38 31.51
C LEU A 316 -2.25 -4.62 30.47
N LYS A 317 -1.67 -5.83 30.44
CA LYS A 317 -0.64 -6.21 29.46
C LYS A 317 -1.19 -6.19 28.03
N GLU A 318 -2.40 -6.72 27.87
CA GLU A 318 -3.07 -6.77 26.56
C GLU A 318 -3.55 -5.39 26.12
N GLN A 319 -4.07 -4.57 27.04
CA GLN A 319 -4.41 -3.17 26.75
C GLN A 319 -3.19 -2.37 26.25
N ARG A 320 -2.00 -2.58 26.83
CA ARG A 320 -0.77 -1.95 26.37
C ARG A 320 -0.42 -2.38 24.93
N ALA A 321 -0.45 -3.68 24.66
CA ALA A 321 -0.18 -4.21 23.31
C ALA A 321 -1.18 -3.70 22.26
N ILE A 322 -2.48 -3.61 22.61
CA ILE A 322 -3.51 -3.05 21.73
C ILE A 322 -3.26 -1.54 21.49
N LYS A 323 -2.89 -0.78 22.52
CA LYS A 323 -2.54 0.65 22.37
C LYS A 323 -1.35 0.86 21.45
N GLU A 324 -0.30 0.04 21.56
CA GLU A 324 0.83 0.07 20.62
C GLU A 324 0.40 -0.24 19.19
N HIS A 325 -0.55 -1.16 19.01
CA HIS A 325 -1.10 -1.48 17.70
C HIS A 325 -1.95 -0.35 17.12
N LEU A 326 -2.77 0.29 17.95
CA LEU A 326 -3.51 1.50 17.57
C LEU A 326 -2.58 2.64 17.16
N GLN A 327 -1.44 2.82 17.84
CA GLN A 327 -0.44 3.82 17.43
C GLN A 327 0.17 3.52 16.05
N ALA A 328 0.45 2.25 15.73
CA ALA A 328 0.91 1.86 14.40
C ALA A 328 -0.17 2.12 13.34
N ILE A 329 -1.43 1.79 13.64
CA ILE A 329 -2.58 2.09 12.77
C ILE A 329 -2.72 3.61 12.54
N ASP A 330 -2.64 4.42 13.59
CA ASP A 330 -2.75 5.88 13.49
C ASP A 330 -1.63 6.49 12.64
N LYS A 331 -0.39 6.00 12.78
CA LYS A 331 0.73 6.38 11.90
C LYS A 331 0.47 5.99 10.44
N GLN A 332 -0.04 4.78 10.21
CA GLN A 332 -0.39 4.34 8.86
C GLN A 332 -1.52 5.19 8.26
N ILE A 333 -2.55 5.54 9.05
CA ILE A 333 -3.64 6.42 8.62
C ILE A 333 -3.10 7.79 8.23
N ALA A 334 -2.26 8.40 9.06
CA ALA A 334 -1.66 9.70 8.76
C ALA A 334 -0.86 9.68 7.46
N PHE A 335 -0.05 8.64 7.26
CA PHE A 335 0.70 8.43 6.02
C PHE A 335 -0.22 8.28 4.81
N GLU A 336 -1.25 7.43 4.89
CA GLU A 336 -2.17 7.20 3.78
C GLU A 336 -3.01 8.43 3.45
N GLN A 337 -3.44 9.20 4.46
CA GLN A 337 -4.09 10.49 4.26
C GLN A 337 -3.18 11.47 3.52
N PHE A 338 -1.90 11.55 3.89
CA PHE A 338 -0.94 12.40 3.20
C PHE A 338 -0.73 11.94 1.75
N ARG A 339 -0.49 10.64 1.52
CA ARG A 339 -0.25 10.08 0.18
C ARG A 339 -1.46 10.23 -0.74
N LEU A 340 -2.63 9.79 -0.29
CA LEU A 340 -3.87 9.82 -1.09
C LEU A 340 -4.41 11.24 -1.22
N GLY A 341 -4.33 12.04 -0.17
CA GLY A 341 -4.71 13.46 -0.16
C GLY A 341 -3.85 14.30 -1.10
N SER A 342 -2.53 14.08 -1.11
CA SER A 342 -1.62 14.74 -2.05
C SER A 342 -1.95 14.39 -3.50
N HIS A 343 -2.25 13.12 -3.78
CA HIS A 343 -2.64 12.67 -5.11
C HIS A 343 -3.98 13.28 -5.56
N LEU A 344 -5.00 13.26 -4.69
CA LEU A 344 -6.31 13.86 -4.97
C LEU A 344 -6.22 15.38 -5.18
N THR A 345 -5.42 16.06 -4.36
CA THR A 345 -5.19 17.51 -4.49
C THR A 345 -4.52 17.82 -5.83
N THR A 346 -3.45 17.08 -6.17
CA THR A 346 -2.71 17.27 -7.43
C THR A 346 -3.59 17.04 -8.65
N THR A 347 -4.37 15.96 -8.68
CA THR A 347 -5.29 15.65 -9.79
C THR A 347 -6.40 16.69 -9.92
N THR A 348 -6.94 17.19 -8.80
CA THR A 348 -7.92 18.29 -8.78
C THR A 348 -7.34 19.59 -9.31
N LEU A 349 -6.13 19.97 -8.88
CA LEU A 349 -5.45 21.17 -9.38
C LEU A 349 -5.15 21.06 -10.88
N ILE A 350 -4.75 19.89 -11.37
CA ILE A 350 -4.57 19.64 -12.81
C ILE A 350 -5.87 19.86 -13.57
N PHE A 351 -6.98 19.30 -13.08
CA PHE A 351 -8.30 19.49 -13.70
C PHE A 351 -8.69 20.98 -13.75
N LEU A 352 -8.52 21.71 -12.64
CA LEU A 352 -8.80 23.15 -12.59
C LEU A 352 -7.92 23.94 -13.56
N ALA A 353 -6.63 23.63 -13.65
CA ALA A 353 -5.73 24.26 -14.61
C ALA A 353 -6.11 23.92 -16.06
N MET A 354 -6.62 22.71 -16.32
CA MET A 354 -7.16 22.31 -17.62
C MET A 354 -8.45 23.07 -17.99
N CYS A 355 -9.31 23.41 -17.03
CA CYS A 355 -10.49 24.24 -17.25
C CYS A 355 -10.15 25.64 -17.80
N CYS A 356 -8.97 26.20 -17.47
CA CYS A 356 -8.51 27.47 -18.05
C CYS A 356 -8.33 27.42 -19.58
N ALA A 357 -8.22 26.22 -20.16
CA ALA A 357 -8.14 26.02 -21.61
C ALA A 357 -9.51 25.79 -22.29
N LEU A 358 -10.62 25.94 -21.56
CA LEU A 358 -11.97 25.86 -22.15
C LEU A 358 -12.15 26.91 -23.26
N PRO A 359 -12.85 26.58 -24.37
CA PRO A 359 -13.08 27.51 -25.47
C PRO A 359 -13.75 28.84 -25.06
N ILE A 360 -14.57 28.86 -24.00
CA ILE A 360 -15.17 30.09 -23.48
C ILE A 360 -14.13 31.13 -23.03
N PHE A 361 -12.95 30.67 -22.58
CA PHE A 361 -11.85 31.53 -22.18
C PHE A 361 -10.90 31.86 -23.34
N ALA A 362 -11.14 31.33 -24.55
CA ALA A 362 -10.29 31.61 -25.72
C ALA A 362 -10.33 33.09 -26.15
N ALA A 363 -11.35 33.85 -25.74
CA ALA A 363 -11.44 35.29 -25.97
C ALA A 363 -10.30 36.08 -25.29
N ASN A 364 -9.72 35.55 -24.21
CA ASN A 364 -8.54 36.14 -23.56
C ASN A 364 -7.38 35.13 -23.53
N PRO A 365 -6.36 35.30 -24.38
CA PRO A 365 -5.27 34.33 -24.51
C PRO A 365 -4.41 34.20 -23.24
N ILE A 366 -4.51 35.13 -22.29
CA ILE A 366 -3.77 35.09 -21.01
C ILE A 366 -4.27 33.94 -20.12
N ILE A 367 -5.59 33.66 -20.11
CA ILE A 367 -6.16 32.63 -19.21
C ILE A 367 -5.63 31.23 -19.54
N PRO A 368 -5.63 30.77 -20.81
CA PRO A 368 -5.01 29.49 -21.16
C PRO A 368 -3.51 29.42 -20.89
N VAL A 369 -2.77 30.53 -21.04
CA VAL A 369 -1.33 30.61 -20.71
C VAL A 369 -1.10 30.37 -19.22
N LEU A 370 -1.86 31.04 -18.35
CA LEU A 370 -1.78 30.85 -16.90
C LEU A 370 -2.10 29.40 -16.51
N GLY A 371 -3.13 28.80 -17.12
CA GLY A 371 -3.46 27.39 -16.92
C GLY A 371 -2.31 26.46 -17.33
N ALA A 372 -1.69 26.69 -18.48
CA ALA A 372 -0.59 25.86 -18.96
C ALA A 372 0.68 25.99 -18.08
N ILE A 373 1.00 27.20 -17.62
CA ILE A 373 2.10 27.41 -16.66
C ILE A 373 1.79 26.72 -15.33
N ALA A 374 0.55 26.85 -14.82
CA ALA A 374 0.13 26.16 -13.61
C ALA A 374 0.29 24.64 -13.73
N LEU A 375 -0.04 24.03 -14.87
CA LEU A 375 0.19 22.60 -15.11
C LEU A 375 1.66 22.20 -14.98
N VAL A 376 2.58 23.00 -15.50
CA VAL A 376 4.03 22.76 -15.40
C VAL A 376 4.48 22.88 -13.93
N VAL A 377 4.05 23.93 -13.22
CA VAL A 377 4.36 24.12 -11.80
C VAL A 377 3.85 22.94 -10.96
N ILE A 378 2.61 22.50 -11.19
CA ILE A 378 2.04 21.33 -10.51
C ILE A 378 2.86 20.06 -10.78
N CYS A 379 3.46 19.90 -11.97
CA CYS A 379 4.37 18.77 -12.23
C CYS A 379 5.60 18.81 -11.35
N PHE A 380 6.25 19.97 -11.23
CA PHE A 380 7.43 20.13 -10.39
C PHE A 380 7.12 19.85 -8.92
N VAL A 381 6.00 20.38 -8.43
CA VAL A 381 5.52 20.09 -7.07
C VAL A 381 5.27 18.59 -6.90
N ASN A 382 4.57 17.95 -7.84
CA ASN A 382 4.32 16.51 -7.78
C ASN A 382 5.61 15.69 -7.82
N PHE A 383 6.62 16.12 -8.57
CA PHE A 383 7.92 15.46 -8.63
C PHE A 383 8.61 15.50 -7.26
N ALA A 384 8.65 16.67 -6.62
CA ALA A 384 9.21 16.82 -5.27
C ALA A 384 8.41 16.06 -4.19
N LEU A 385 7.07 16.00 -4.34
CA LEU A 385 6.22 15.26 -3.41
C LEU A 385 6.45 13.75 -3.45
N ILE A 386 6.89 13.17 -4.57
CA ILE A 386 7.17 11.73 -4.67
C ILE A 386 8.24 11.32 -3.65
N ASP A 387 9.32 12.09 -3.57
CA ASP A 387 10.43 11.80 -2.65
C ASP A 387 9.98 11.93 -1.20
N SER A 388 9.28 13.02 -0.86
CA SER A 388 8.73 13.24 0.48
C SER A 388 7.74 12.15 0.92
N ILE A 389 6.89 11.66 0.01
CA ILE A 389 5.99 10.54 0.26
C ILE A 389 6.79 9.26 0.50
N ASN A 390 7.82 9.00 -0.28
CA ASN A 390 8.65 7.80 -0.12
C ASN A 390 9.39 7.79 1.22
N GLU A 391 9.92 8.95 1.64
CA GLU A 391 10.59 9.11 2.93
C GLU A 391 9.64 8.97 4.12
N SER A 392 8.40 9.44 3.99
CA SER A 392 7.40 9.41 5.06
C SER A 392 6.75 8.03 5.24
N ARG A 393 7.04 7.06 4.37
CA ARG A 393 6.43 5.72 4.42
C ARG A 393 6.87 4.98 5.70
N PRO A 394 5.92 4.50 6.53
CA PRO A 394 6.25 3.65 7.67
C PRO A 394 6.97 2.37 7.20
N LYS A 395 8.14 2.09 7.78
CA LYS A 395 8.94 0.89 7.46
C LYS A 395 8.31 -0.35 8.09
N ASP A 396 7.88 -1.29 7.27
CA ASP A 396 7.28 -2.57 7.71
C ASP A 396 8.27 -3.74 7.66
N THR A 397 9.47 -3.53 7.13
CA THR A 397 10.57 -4.49 7.13
C THR A 397 11.54 -4.20 8.26
N ILE A 398 11.89 -5.22 9.03
CA ILE A 398 12.90 -5.13 10.09
C ILE A 398 14.28 -4.93 9.44
N ASP A 399 15.02 -3.92 9.90
CA ASP A 399 16.44 -3.80 9.55
C ASP A 399 17.25 -4.93 10.23
N ARG A 400 17.90 -5.76 9.40
CA ARG A 400 18.66 -6.92 9.85
C ARG A 400 19.80 -6.52 10.79
N GLN A 401 20.50 -5.42 10.51
CA GLN A 401 21.64 -4.99 11.33
C GLN A 401 21.17 -4.52 12.70
N SER A 402 20.15 -3.66 12.75
CA SER A 402 19.51 -3.21 13.98
C SER A 402 19.01 -4.38 14.83
N ALA A 403 18.30 -5.34 14.23
CA ALA A 403 17.75 -6.48 14.96
C ALA A 403 18.82 -7.42 15.53
N LEU A 404 19.86 -7.72 14.75
CA LEU A 404 20.96 -8.58 15.19
C LEU A 404 21.83 -7.91 16.27
N SER A 405 21.97 -6.58 16.26
CA SER A 405 22.76 -5.89 17.29
C SER A 405 22.11 -5.96 18.67
N LYS A 406 20.77 -5.88 18.73
CA LYS A 406 20.02 -5.98 20.00
C LYS A 406 19.89 -7.40 20.55
N LEU A 407 19.75 -8.40 19.69
CA LEU A 407 19.57 -9.79 20.11
C LEU A 407 20.86 -10.60 20.17
N GLY A 408 21.90 -10.13 19.46
CA GLY A 408 23.19 -10.79 19.39
C GLY A 408 23.94 -10.82 20.72
N PHE A 409 25.10 -11.49 20.73
CA PHE A 409 25.94 -11.69 21.92
C PHE A 409 26.33 -10.39 22.64
N PHE A 410 26.35 -9.26 21.91
CA PHE A 410 26.66 -7.92 22.42
C PHE A 410 25.43 -7.08 22.79
N GLY A 411 24.22 -7.64 22.70
CA GLY A 411 23.00 -6.97 23.13
C GLY A 411 23.01 -6.72 24.64
N ASN A 412 22.57 -5.52 25.05
CA ASN A 412 22.42 -5.18 26.47
C ASN A 412 21.53 -6.23 27.15
N LYS A 413 22.11 -7.04 28.04
CA LYS A 413 21.36 -8.02 28.84
C LYS A 413 20.45 -7.23 29.78
N GLU A 414 19.16 -7.58 29.82
CA GLU A 414 18.23 -7.03 30.81
C GLU A 414 18.82 -7.23 32.22
N PRO A 415 18.82 -6.20 33.08
CA PRO A 415 19.04 -6.42 34.50
C PRO A 415 17.91 -7.32 35.02
N ALA A 416 18.25 -8.34 35.81
CA ALA A 416 17.29 -9.26 36.38
C ALA A 416 16.18 -8.49 37.11
N ILE A 417 14.93 -8.76 36.76
CA ILE A 417 13.76 -8.25 37.48
C ILE A 417 13.82 -8.85 38.88
N ILE A 418 14.15 -8.03 39.88
CA ILE A 418 13.96 -8.38 41.28
C ILE A 418 12.44 -8.34 41.48
N GLU A 419 11.82 -9.50 41.65
CA GLU A 419 10.46 -9.61 42.17
C GLU A 419 10.44 -9.01 43.58
N LEU A 420 10.09 -7.73 43.69
CA LEU A 420 9.66 -7.13 44.96
C LEU A 420 8.18 -7.44 45.11
N ASP A 421 7.89 -8.64 45.60
CA ASP A 421 6.59 -8.96 46.18
C ASP A 421 6.77 -9.07 47.71
N LYS A 422 5.95 -8.30 48.43
CA LYS A 422 5.85 -8.13 49.90
C LYS A 422 6.77 -7.09 50.55
N ILE A 423 6.20 -5.89 50.74
CA ILE A 423 6.26 -4.91 51.86
C ILE A 423 5.67 -3.64 51.19
N SER A 424 4.50 -3.10 51.49
CA SER A 424 3.75 -2.99 52.74
C SER A 424 2.26 -2.80 52.44
N ASP A 425 1.42 -3.71 52.94
CA ASP A 425 0.05 -3.38 53.35
C ASP A 425 0.15 -2.52 54.62
N GLU A 426 0.33 -1.21 54.48
CA GLU A 426 0.24 -0.23 55.58
C GLU A 426 0.35 1.19 55.00
N GLU A 427 -0.65 1.66 54.26
CA GLU A 427 -0.90 3.10 54.03
C GLU A 427 -2.30 3.34 53.40
N ASP A 428 -3.31 2.63 53.91
CA ASP A 428 -4.72 3.02 53.78
C ASP A 428 -5.20 3.53 55.15
N GLU A 429 -4.92 4.80 55.45
CA GLU A 429 -5.71 5.64 56.36
C GLU A 429 -5.14 7.07 56.38
N MET A 430 -5.55 7.90 55.41
CA MET A 430 -5.61 9.34 55.65
C MET A 430 -6.85 9.93 54.98
N GLN A 431 -7.89 10.03 55.79
CA GLN A 431 -9.11 10.77 55.53
C GLN A 431 -8.75 12.22 55.15
N LEU A 432 -9.20 12.67 53.99
CA LEU A 432 -9.31 14.10 53.69
C LEU A 432 -10.74 14.53 54.00
N ASP A 433 -10.93 14.90 55.25
CA ASP A 433 -12.03 15.74 55.69
C ASP A 433 -11.52 17.18 55.69
N GLU A 434 -12.13 18.05 54.88
CA GLU A 434 -12.66 19.34 55.31
C GLU A 434 -13.05 20.21 54.11
N SER A 435 -14.35 20.39 54.01
CA SER A 435 -15.03 21.53 53.44
C SER A 435 -14.53 22.87 54.00
N SER A 436 -14.57 23.90 53.13
CA SER A 436 -14.84 25.31 53.45
C SER A 436 -13.89 26.06 54.40
N CYS A 437 -13.21 27.08 53.85
CA CYS A 437 -13.40 28.45 54.37
C CYS A 437 -12.88 29.55 53.41
N CYS A 438 -13.69 30.59 53.30
CA CYS A 438 -13.46 31.84 52.59
C CYS A 438 -12.46 32.77 53.31
N LEU A 439 -12.11 33.85 52.60
CA LEU A 439 -11.60 35.16 53.06
C LEU A 439 -10.10 35.27 53.36
N GLN A 440 -9.36 35.90 52.44
CA GLN A 440 -9.08 37.35 52.51
C GLN A 440 -8.68 37.91 51.14
#